data_AF-A0A097EEQ8-F1
#
_entry.id   AF-A0A097EEQ8-F1
#
_cell.length_a   1.000
_cell.length_b   1.000
_cell.length_c   1.000
_cell.angle_alpha   90.00
_cell.angle_beta   90.00
_cell.angle_gamma   90.00
#
_symmetry.space_group_name_H-M   'P 1'
#
loop_
_entity.id
_entity.type
_entity.pdbx_description
1 polymer ?
#
loop_
_entity_poly.entity_id
_entity_poly.type
_entity_poly.pdbx_seq_one_letter_code
_entity_poly.pdbx_strand_id
1 'polypeptide(L)' 'MSSRWLYKTATLQAGLLRYTWKGESAEITVDQALLNFGMDGWELVSTPSYEAGGTTSEIMFIFKKPA' A
#
# COMPACT_ATOMS: atom_id res chain seq x y z
N MET A 1 -27.69 -2.68 -6.08
CA MET A 1 -27.10 -2.98 -4.76
C MET A 1 -25.82 -2.19 -4.66
N SER A 2 -25.64 -1.35 -3.63
CA SER A 2 -24.37 -0.63 -3.44
C SER A 2 -23.36 -1.61 -2.88
N SER A 3 -22.34 -1.96 -3.67
CA SER A 3 -21.22 -2.76 -3.19
C SER A 3 -20.51 -1.99 -2.06
N ARG A 4 -20.49 -2.54 -0.85
CA ARG A 4 -19.67 -1.99 0.23
C ARG A 4 -18.23 -2.46 0.03
N TRP A 5 -17.28 -1.56 0.18
CA TRP A 5 -15.85 -1.82 0.00
C TRP A 5 -15.10 -1.56 1.30
N LEU A 6 -14.14 -2.42 1.60
CA LEU A 6 -13.13 -2.19 2.63
C LEU A 6 -11.89 -1.60 1.98
N TYR A 7 -11.18 -0.72 2.72
CA TYR A 7 -9.96 -0.07 2.24
C TYR A 7 -8.80 -0.27 3.23
N LYS A 8 -7.58 -0.43 2.70
CA LYS A 8 -6.33 -0.46 3.47
C LYS A 8 -5.26 0.38 2.80
N THR A 9 -4.36 0.96 3.59
CA THR A 9 -3.25 1.77 3.09
C THR A 9 -1.91 1.36 3.69
N ALA A 10 -0.88 1.23 2.86
CA ALA A 10 0.51 1.07 3.28
C ALA A 10 1.37 2.22 2.76
N THR A 11 2.45 2.51 3.46
CA THR A 11 3.45 3.50 3.04
C THR A 11 4.77 2.78 2.76
N LEU A 12 5.42 3.12 1.65
CA LEU A 12 6.79 2.75 1.29
C LEU A 12 7.69 3.98 1.42
N GLN A 13 8.81 3.85 2.12
CA GLN A 13 9.86 4.88 2.11
C GLN A 13 10.86 4.60 0.98
N ALA A 14 10.96 5.54 0.06
CA ALA A 14 11.89 5.45 -1.07
C ALA A 14 13.32 5.51 -0.54
N GLY A 15 14.04 4.39 -0.66
CA GLY A 15 15.38 4.18 -0.08
C GLY A 15 15.47 2.90 0.76
N LEU A 16 14.36 2.42 1.31
CA LEU A 16 14.34 1.21 2.13
C LEU A 16 13.67 0.00 1.45
N LEU A 17 12.93 0.18 0.35
CA LEU A 17 12.15 -0.86 -0.34
C LEU A 17 11.26 -1.70 0.61
N ARG A 18 10.86 -1.11 1.74
CA ARG A 18 10.06 -1.71 2.81
C ARG A 18 8.79 -0.91 2.99
N TYR A 19 7.66 -1.60 3.16
CA TYR A 19 6.42 -0.93 3.51
C TYR A 19 6.09 -1.05 4.99
N THR A 20 5.24 -0.16 5.48
CA THR A 20 4.70 -0.15 6.84
C THR A 20 3.21 0.16 6.79
N TRP A 21 2.40 -0.60 7.54
CA TRP A 21 0.98 -0.28 7.70
C TRP A 21 0.83 0.83 8.72
N LYS A 22 -0.16 1.72 8.54
CA LYS A 22 -0.50 2.71 9.57
C LYS A 22 -0.86 1.97 10.88
N GLY A 23 0.09 1.89 11.81
CA GLY A 23 -0.06 1.27 13.12
C GLY A 23 0.67 -0.07 13.33
N GLU A 24 1.22 -0.69 12.29
CA GLU A 24 1.96 -1.97 12.41
C GLU A 24 3.29 -1.87 11.66
N SER A 25 4.40 -2.01 12.39
CA SER A 25 5.78 -1.94 11.87
C SER A 25 6.25 -3.25 11.21
N ALA A 26 5.36 -3.92 10.47
CA ALA A 26 5.73 -5.14 9.76
C ALA A 26 6.54 -4.76 8.51
N GLU A 27 7.87 -4.83 8.60
CA GLU A 27 8.77 -4.58 7.48
C GLU A 27 8.87 -5.79 6.56
N ILE A 28 8.39 -5.69 5.32
CA ILE A 28 8.69 -6.66 4.26
C ILE A 28 8.87 -5.94 2.90
N THR A 29 9.36 -6.66 1.88
CA THR A 29 9.59 -6.12 0.52
C THR A 29 8.28 -5.81 -0.23
N VAL A 30 8.35 -4.90 -1.20
CA VAL A 30 7.19 -4.49 -2.01
C VAL A 30 6.56 -5.67 -2.77
N ASP A 31 7.36 -6.53 -3.40
CA ASP A 31 6.83 -7.66 -4.17
C ASP A 31 6.09 -8.66 -3.27
N GLN A 32 6.65 -8.93 -2.08
CA GLN A 32 5.99 -9.78 -1.08
C GLN A 32 4.71 -9.13 -0.55
N ALA A 33 4.68 -7.79 -0.41
CA ALA A 33 3.47 -7.03 -0.06
C ALA A 33 2.34 -7.33 -1.02
N LEU A 34 2.61 -7.08 -2.29
CA LEU A 34 1.60 -7.11 -3.34
C LEU A 34 1.09 -8.54 -3.53
N LEU A 35 1.99 -9.53 -3.43
CA LEU A 35 1.62 -10.94 -3.43
C LEU A 35 0.70 -11.29 -2.25
N ASN A 36 1.10 -10.96 -1.01
CA ASN A 36 0.31 -11.26 0.19
C ASN A 36 -1.08 -10.61 0.12
N PHE A 37 -1.14 -9.34 -0.32
CA PHE A 37 -2.40 -8.62 -0.47
C PHE A 37 -3.30 -9.22 -1.55
N GLY A 38 -2.73 -9.60 -2.69
CA GLY A 38 -3.45 -10.31 -3.73
C GLY A 38 -4.01 -11.65 -3.24
N MET A 39 -3.23 -12.42 -2.47
CA MET A 39 -3.69 -13.68 -1.87
C MET A 39 -4.83 -13.49 -0.86
N ASP A 40 -4.82 -12.37 -0.12
CA ASP A 40 -5.86 -11.98 0.84
C ASP A 40 -7.12 -11.38 0.18
N GLY A 41 -7.16 -11.34 -1.16
CA GLY A 41 -8.27 -10.81 -1.95
C GLY A 41 -8.33 -9.29 -2.02
N TRP A 42 -7.22 -8.61 -1.70
CA TRP A 42 -7.10 -7.16 -1.88
C TRP A 42 -6.62 -6.81 -3.29
N GLU A 43 -7.24 -5.80 -3.88
CA GLU A 43 -6.88 -5.23 -5.18
C GLU A 43 -6.17 -3.90 -4.96
N LEU A 44 -5.01 -3.71 -5.60
CA LEU A 44 -4.32 -2.42 -5.62
C LEU A 44 -5.11 -1.41 -6.47
N VAL A 45 -5.41 -0.26 -5.90
CA VAL A 45 -6.20 0.81 -6.54
C VAL A 45 -5.34 1.95 -7.03
N SER A 46 -4.38 2.38 -6.21
CA SER A 46 -3.56 3.56 -6.51
C SER A 46 -2.26 3.58 -5.70
N THR A 47 -1.26 4.28 -6.22
CA THR A 47 0.05 4.47 -5.59
C THR A 47 0.50 5.93 -5.63
N PRO A 48 -0.21 6.88 -4.98
CA PRO A 48 0.24 8.27 -4.92
C PRO A 48 1.63 8.37 -4.26
N SER A 49 2.55 9.08 -4.90
CA SER A 49 3.81 9.51 -4.29
C SER A 49 3.65 10.85 -3.59
N TYR A 50 4.31 11.01 -2.44
CA TYR A 50 4.49 12.31 -1.82
C TYR A 50 5.87 12.83 -2.21
N GLU A 51 5.87 13.87 -3.04
CA GLU A 51 7.05 14.52 -3.58
C GLU A 51 7.30 15.86 -2.90
N ALA A 52 8.56 16.16 -2.64
CA ALA A 52 9.05 17.52 -2.48
C ALA A 52 10.31 17.67 -3.33
N GLY A 53 10.34 18.66 -4.24
CA GLY A 53 11.55 19.02 -4.98
C GLY A 53 12.01 18.07 -6.10
N GLY A 54 11.15 17.20 -6.64
CA GLY A 54 11.51 16.28 -7.74
C GLY A 54 12.11 14.95 -7.28
N THR A 55 11.99 14.65 -5.98
CA THR A 55 12.34 13.36 -5.39
C THR A 55 11.13 12.82 -4.63
N THR A 56 10.79 11.56 -4.88
CA THR A 56 9.82 10.80 -4.09
C THR A 56 10.53 10.26 -2.86
N SER A 57 10.13 10.67 -1.65
CA SER A 57 10.59 10.08 -0.38
C SER A 57 9.62 9.03 0.16
N GLU A 58 8.35 9.09 -0.26
CA GLU A 58 7.27 8.26 0.27
C GLU A 58 6.27 7.90 -0.83
N ILE A 59 5.85 6.64 -0.90
CA ILE A 59 4.78 6.16 -1.77
C ILE A 59 3.69 5.53 -0.91
N MET A 60 2.45 5.99 -1.05
CA MET A 60 1.30 5.39 -0.38
C MET A 60 0.58 4.44 -1.33
N PHE A 61 0.31 3.23 -0.89
CA PHE A 61 -0.45 2.21 -1.60
C PHE A 61 -1.87 2.18 -1.04
N ILE A 62 -2.88 2.18 -1.91
CA ILE A 62 -4.29 2.08 -1.55
C ILE A 62 -4.84 0.78 -2.09
N PHE A 63 -5.39 -0.06 -1.22
CA PHE A 63 -6.01 -1.33 -1.57
C PHE A 63 -7.51 -1.31 -1.27
N LYS A 64 -8.29 -2.08 -2.03
CA LYS A 64 -9.72 -2.32 -1.77
C LYS A 64 -10.05 -3.81 -1.82
N LYS A 65 -11.13 -4.22 -1.14
CA LYS A 65 -11.78 -5.52 -1.35
C LYS A 65 -13.27 -5.46 -1.01
N PRO A 66 -14.11 -6.39 -1.52
CA PRO A 66 -15.52 -6.47 -1.14
C PRO A 66 -15.66 -6.62 0.38
N ALA A 67 -16.66 -5.94 0.97
CA ALA A 67 -16.96 -6.02 2.40
C ALA A 67 -17.66 -7.32 2.80
#